data_AF-A0A4V2S439-F1
#
_entry.id   AF-A0A4V2S439-F1
#
_cell.length_a   1.000
_cell.length_b   1.000
_cell.length_c   1.000
_cell.angle_alpha   90.00
_cell.angle_beta   90.00
_cell.angle_gamma   90.00
#
_symmetry.space_group_name_H-M   'P 1'
#
loop_
_entity.id
_entity.type
_entity.pdbx_description
1 polymer ?
#
loop_
_entity_poly.entity_id
_entity_poly.type
_entity_poly.pdbx_seq_one_letter_code
_entity_poly.pdbx_strand_id
1 'polypeptide(L)'
;MGFNNWNSTNCRAEFTETMVKGIADIFVAKGLKDAGYQYVNLDDCWALPQRDAAGDLVPDPVRFPHGIKAVADYVHAQGLKFGIYTSAGTMTCSNVGFPGGLGHEQQDANLFASFGVDYLKYDNCNNQGVDAKLRYTTMRDALRKTGRPIVFSLCEWGENQPWTWASDVGHLWRTTGDISDSYDSMLAIAKKNWTLSAFAGPGHWNDPDMLEVGNGGMTATEYQSHFSLWSMMSAPLLIGTDLRKATPATFDMLSNRDVIAIDQDRLGVQATPLHTANGLDVLVKPLQNGDKAVLLFNEGDTPNRITTTTAEIGLPRAGAYKIRDLWAHTDRHTAGTIAATLPPHGSAMFRVSTDRHWAAYPPAVDTAASVPTVYPGALPLVPPGKAATVTTTVTNSGRLPAIDTRVELTGPAGWSIKHSSAPSTIILPTNQSFSTTWTVTTPANVKPGQYSLTVQTRYQPGGSSTYALDVVVPDPAPTASTYLSDLPWLRMSNGWGPVERDRSNGEDNAGDGNPITINGVTYAKGLGAHAPGVIEYYVAGNCTSVTADVGVDDEKGANGTVSFEIWADGTKVADSGVLTNQMPAKPLQANVTGATLVRLITGDGGDGINSDHGDWANAHITCA
;
A
#
# COMPACT_ATOMS: atom_id res chain seq x y z
N MET A 1 -14.64 12.58 6.23
CA MET A 1 -13.25 12.81 5.80
C MET A 1 -12.58 13.79 6.75
N GLY A 2 -11.31 13.58 7.10
CA GLY A 2 -10.60 14.38 8.09
C GLY A 2 -9.13 14.02 8.22
N PHE A 3 -8.57 14.29 9.39
CA PHE A 3 -7.20 13.98 9.81
C PHE A 3 -7.22 13.31 11.18
N ASN A 4 -6.26 12.44 11.44
CA ASN A 4 -5.95 11.89 12.76
C ASN A 4 -4.41 11.82 12.92
N ASN A 5 -3.88 12.19 14.08
CA ASN A 5 -2.44 12.28 14.28
C ASN A 5 -1.71 10.94 14.54
N TRP A 6 -2.41 9.83 14.82
CA TRP A 6 -1.80 8.59 15.33
C TRP A 6 -0.65 8.09 14.46
N ASN A 7 -0.86 7.91 13.16
CA ASN A 7 0.18 7.40 12.25
C ASN A 7 1.38 8.37 12.14
N SER A 8 1.14 9.68 12.26
CA SER A 8 2.17 10.71 12.09
C SER A 8 3.02 10.99 13.34
N THR A 9 2.44 10.90 14.53
CA THR A 9 3.12 11.30 15.78
C THR A 9 3.07 10.25 16.86
N ASN A 10 2.12 9.31 16.82
CA ASN A 10 1.74 8.51 17.98
C ASN A 10 1.67 9.42 19.22
N CYS A 11 2.36 9.04 20.30
CA CYS A 11 2.51 9.81 21.53
C CYS A 11 3.81 10.64 21.62
N ARG A 12 4.52 10.86 20.51
CA ARG A 12 5.78 11.62 20.49
C ARG A 12 5.58 13.10 20.84
N ALA A 13 6.67 13.80 21.11
CA ALA A 13 6.66 15.18 21.61
C ALA A 13 6.07 16.20 20.61
N GLU A 14 6.01 15.87 19.33
CA GLU A 14 5.43 16.72 18.29
C GLU A 14 3.90 16.85 18.42
N PHE A 15 3.24 15.90 19.10
CA PHE A 15 1.80 15.95 19.34
C PHE A 15 1.45 17.01 20.40
N THR A 16 1.06 18.18 19.92
CA THR A 16 0.87 19.42 20.69
C THR A 16 -0.29 20.24 20.13
N GLU A 17 -0.81 21.18 20.91
CA GLU A 17 -1.77 22.19 20.47
C GLU A 17 -1.32 22.90 19.19
N THR A 18 -0.06 23.31 19.10
CA THR A 18 0.51 23.99 17.92
C THR A 18 0.45 23.11 16.68
N MET A 19 0.74 21.82 16.81
CA MET A 19 0.64 20.87 15.70
C MET A 19 -0.80 20.78 15.20
N VAL A 20 -1.77 20.61 16.09
CA VAL A 20 -3.19 20.47 15.74
C VAL A 20 -3.71 21.72 15.04
N LYS A 21 -3.40 22.91 15.57
CA LYS A 21 -3.76 24.20 14.95
C LYS A 21 -3.11 24.35 13.57
N GLY A 22 -1.85 23.94 13.43
CA GLY A 22 -1.15 23.95 12.14
C GLY A 22 -1.78 23.03 11.10
N ILE A 23 -2.31 21.87 11.49
CA ILE A 23 -3.07 20.99 10.58
C ILE A 23 -4.37 21.67 10.12
N ALA A 24 -5.10 22.31 11.04
CA ALA A 24 -6.32 23.07 10.71
C ALA A 24 -6.03 24.21 9.71
N ASP A 25 -4.92 24.94 9.91
CA ASP A 25 -4.49 25.99 8.99
C ASP A 25 -4.15 25.42 7.61
N ILE A 26 -3.46 24.28 7.55
CA ILE A 26 -3.12 23.61 6.28
C ILE A 26 -4.38 23.12 5.55
N PHE A 27 -5.39 22.62 6.26
CA PHE A 27 -6.65 22.22 5.64
C PHE A 27 -7.27 23.35 4.82
N VAL A 28 -7.26 24.57 5.37
CA VAL A 28 -7.76 25.77 4.69
C VAL A 28 -6.79 26.21 3.59
N ALA A 29 -5.51 26.41 3.93
CA ALA A 29 -4.52 26.98 3.03
C ALA A 29 -4.20 26.13 1.80
N LYS A 30 -4.35 24.80 1.90
CA LYS A 30 -4.10 23.84 0.81
C LYS A 30 -5.39 23.35 0.14
N GLY A 31 -6.55 23.89 0.50
CA GLY A 31 -7.84 23.54 -0.13
C GLY A 31 -8.37 22.15 0.21
N LEU A 32 -7.81 21.47 1.23
CA LEU A 32 -8.34 20.17 1.70
C LEU A 32 -9.71 20.32 2.34
N LYS A 33 -9.96 21.44 3.04
CA LYS A 33 -11.30 21.77 3.53
C LYS A 33 -12.32 21.77 2.40
N ASP A 34 -11.99 22.46 1.30
CA ASP A 34 -12.85 22.51 0.14
C ASP A 34 -12.99 21.11 -0.48
N ALA A 35 -11.94 20.28 -0.42
CA ALA A 35 -11.93 18.87 -0.85
C ALA A 35 -12.90 17.97 -0.07
N GLY A 36 -13.31 18.39 1.14
CA GLY A 36 -14.26 17.68 1.97
C GLY A 36 -13.68 17.25 3.32
N TYR A 37 -12.39 17.47 3.56
CA TYR A 37 -11.75 17.17 4.84
C TYR A 37 -12.18 18.19 5.90
N GLN A 38 -13.00 17.75 6.85
CA GLN A 38 -13.63 18.65 7.83
C GLN A 38 -13.23 18.36 9.27
N TYR A 39 -12.83 17.12 9.58
CA TYR A 39 -12.56 16.70 10.95
C TYR A 39 -11.06 16.75 11.24
N VAL A 40 -10.65 17.45 12.30
CA VAL A 40 -9.28 17.46 12.84
C VAL A 40 -9.33 16.68 14.15
N ASN A 41 -8.99 15.40 14.10
CA ASN A 41 -9.13 14.48 15.23
C ASN A 41 -7.80 14.33 15.97
N LEU A 42 -7.89 14.35 17.30
CA LEU A 42 -6.85 13.88 18.19
C LEU A 42 -6.99 12.38 18.42
N ASP A 43 -5.86 11.71 18.57
CA ASP A 43 -5.76 10.33 19.03
C ASP A 43 -5.28 10.26 20.50
N ASP A 44 -4.76 9.11 20.93
CA ASP A 44 -4.27 8.87 22.30
C ASP A 44 -3.23 9.91 22.78
N CYS A 45 -2.95 9.90 24.08
CA CYS A 45 -1.89 10.70 24.72
C CYS A 45 -2.13 12.22 24.81
N TRP A 46 -3.39 12.67 24.74
CA TRP A 46 -3.75 14.09 24.90
C TRP A 46 -4.00 14.50 26.37
N ALA A 47 -4.33 13.55 27.24
CA ALA A 47 -4.67 13.77 28.64
C ALA A 47 -3.49 13.44 29.59
N LEU A 48 -3.62 13.78 30.87
CA LEU A 48 -2.75 13.28 31.93
C LEU A 48 -3.11 11.82 32.28
N PRO A 49 -2.17 11.04 32.84
CA PRO A 49 -2.42 9.65 33.27
C PRO A 49 -3.41 9.50 34.44
N GLN A 50 -3.93 10.60 34.97
CA GLN A 50 -4.85 10.61 36.10
C GLN A 50 -5.99 11.59 35.81
N ARG A 51 -7.20 11.18 36.19
CA ARG A 51 -8.36 12.08 36.29
C ARG A 51 -8.14 13.05 37.45
N ASP A 52 -8.81 14.20 37.40
CA ASP A 52 -8.80 15.13 38.53
C ASP A 52 -9.66 14.62 39.71
N ALA A 53 -9.75 15.43 40.77
CA ALA A 53 -10.53 15.10 41.96
C ALA A 53 -12.04 15.01 41.71
N ALA A 54 -12.56 15.59 40.62
CA ALA A 54 -13.95 15.47 40.20
C ALA A 54 -14.19 14.22 39.32
N GLY A 55 -13.12 13.52 38.93
CA GLY A 55 -13.17 12.37 38.03
C GLY A 55 -13.11 12.74 36.56
N ASP A 56 -12.80 13.99 36.20
CA ASP A 56 -12.73 14.45 34.82
C ASP A 56 -11.35 14.17 34.20
N LEU A 57 -11.33 13.92 32.89
CA LEU A 57 -10.10 13.83 32.11
C LEU A 57 -9.41 15.21 32.05
N VAL A 58 -8.11 15.24 32.35
CA VAL A 58 -7.33 16.48 32.39
C VAL A 58 -6.44 16.57 31.15
N PRO A 59 -6.57 17.58 30.27
CA PRO A 59 -5.62 17.79 29.18
C PRO A 59 -4.20 17.94 29.70
N ASP A 60 -3.22 17.35 29.02
CA ASP A 60 -1.80 17.52 29.37
C ASP A 60 -1.43 19.02 29.24
N PRO A 61 -1.00 19.70 30.31
CA PRO A 61 -0.75 21.15 30.29
C PRO A 61 0.53 21.55 29.54
N VAL A 62 1.42 20.60 29.24
CA VAL A 62 2.59 20.82 28.39
C VAL A 62 2.20 20.75 26.92
N ARG A 63 1.38 19.76 26.54
CA ARG A 63 0.92 19.58 25.15
C ARG A 63 -0.18 20.55 24.77
N PHE A 64 -1.10 20.81 25.70
CA PHE A 64 -2.32 21.61 25.52
C PHE A 64 -2.41 22.68 26.62
N PRO A 65 -1.49 23.66 26.65
CA PRO A 65 -1.42 24.67 27.72
C PRO A 65 -2.68 25.53 27.84
N HIS A 66 -3.49 25.64 26.77
CA HIS A 66 -4.77 26.36 26.80
C HIS A 66 -5.99 25.42 26.95
N GLY A 67 -5.75 24.11 27.13
CA GLY A 67 -6.79 23.09 27.23
C GLY A 67 -7.47 22.75 25.89
N ILE A 68 -8.19 21.62 25.87
CA ILE A 68 -8.81 21.10 24.64
C ILE A 68 -9.89 22.02 24.08
N LYS A 69 -10.68 22.68 24.94
CA LYS A 69 -11.72 23.61 24.49
C LYS A 69 -11.14 24.74 23.61
N ALA A 70 -9.99 25.31 23.99
CA ALA A 70 -9.37 26.37 23.21
C ALA A 70 -8.88 25.89 21.83
N VAL A 71 -8.48 24.62 21.72
CA VAL A 71 -8.10 23.99 20.45
C VAL A 71 -9.34 23.74 19.59
N ALA A 72 -10.40 23.19 20.17
CA ALA A 72 -11.67 22.98 19.49
C ALA A 72 -12.26 24.30 18.97
N ASP A 73 -12.31 25.34 19.81
CA ASP A 73 -12.77 26.67 19.42
C ASP A 73 -11.95 27.24 18.24
N TYR A 74 -10.62 27.02 18.21
CA TYR A 74 -9.77 27.42 17.09
C TYR A 74 -10.12 26.65 15.81
N VAL A 75 -10.27 25.34 15.89
CA VAL A 75 -10.66 24.49 14.74
C VAL A 75 -12.03 24.90 14.21
N HIS A 76 -13.00 25.19 15.08
CA HIS A 76 -14.32 25.70 14.69
C HIS A 76 -14.25 27.08 14.03
N ALA A 77 -13.37 27.97 14.50
CA ALA A 77 -13.17 29.29 13.89
C ALA A 77 -12.67 29.20 12.44
N GLN A 78 -11.94 28.13 12.09
CA GLN A 78 -11.56 27.79 10.71
C GLN A 78 -12.70 27.17 9.89
N GLY A 79 -13.89 26.99 10.48
CA GLY A 79 -15.04 26.30 9.90
C GLY A 79 -14.80 24.80 9.69
N LEU A 80 -13.97 24.20 10.54
CA LEU A 80 -13.70 22.77 10.62
C LEU A 80 -14.42 22.19 11.86
N LYS A 81 -14.28 20.89 12.06
CA LYS A 81 -14.83 20.11 13.18
C LYS A 81 -13.70 19.46 13.96
N PHE A 82 -13.87 19.30 15.26
CA PHE A 82 -12.82 18.78 16.15
C PHE A 82 -13.16 17.40 16.68
N GLY A 83 -12.19 16.48 16.68
CA GLY A 83 -12.37 15.14 17.22
C GLY A 83 -11.43 14.82 18.37
N ILE A 84 -11.85 13.90 19.23
CA ILE A 84 -11.09 13.43 20.38
C ILE A 84 -11.10 11.89 20.46
N TYR A 85 -10.27 11.36 21.34
CA TYR A 85 -10.09 9.94 21.56
C TYR A 85 -10.19 9.56 23.04
N THR A 86 -10.75 8.38 23.31
CA THR A 86 -10.55 7.62 24.56
C THR A 86 -10.85 6.13 24.28
N SER A 87 -10.86 5.26 25.29
CA SER A 87 -11.07 3.82 25.16
C SER A 87 -12.32 3.34 25.90
N ALA A 88 -13.02 2.36 25.34
CA ALA A 88 -14.03 1.53 25.99
C ALA A 88 -13.40 0.54 26.98
N GLY A 89 -12.54 1.04 27.86
CA GLY A 89 -11.84 0.30 28.90
C GLY A 89 -11.42 1.23 30.03
N THR A 90 -10.73 0.69 31.03
CA THR A 90 -10.26 1.47 32.18
C THR A 90 -9.09 2.38 31.84
N MET A 91 -8.30 2.00 30.83
CA MET A 91 -7.17 2.77 30.29
C MET A 91 -7.17 2.73 28.76
N THR A 92 -6.55 3.72 28.13
CA THR A 92 -6.25 3.73 26.69
C THR A 92 -5.17 2.69 26.34
N CYS A 93 -4.90 2.51 25.05
CA CYS A 93 -3.95 1.51 24.56
C CYS A 93 -2.48 1.84 24.84
N SER A 94 -2.15 3.12 25.03
CA SER A 94 -0.78 3.51 25.38
C SER A 94 -0.30 2.84 26.67
N ASN A 95 0.92 2.32 26.65
CA ASN A 95 1.57 1.71 27.83
C ASN A 95 1.75 2.68 29.01
N VAL A 96 1.64 3.99 28.78
CA VAL A 96 1.61 5.01 29.85
C VAL A 96 0.34 4.89 30.69
N GLY A 97 -0.76 4.36 30.12
CA GLY A 97 -2.02 4.12 30.81
C GLY A 97 -2.82 5.39 31.07
N PHE A 98 -3.29 6.08 30.02
CA PHE A 98 -4.20 7.22 30.19
C PHE A 98 -5.61 6.73 30.54
N PRO A 99 -6.40 7.45 31.34
CA PRO A 99 -7.72 6.97 31.76
C PRO A 99 -8.67 6.75 30.57
N GLY A 100 -9.28 5.56 30.51
CA GLY A 100 -10.33 5.22 29.56
C GLY A 100 -11.73 5.58 30.11
N GLY A 101 -12.74 5.40 29.28
CA GLY A 101 -14.13 5.80 29.56
C GLY A 101 -15.00 4.77 30.26
N LEU A 102 -14.53 3.53 30.49
CA LEU A 102 -15.34 2.48 31.12
C LEU A 102 -15.76 2.88 32.55
N GLY A 103 -17.07 3.00 32.79
CA GLY A 103 -17.64 3.46 34.06
C GLY A 103 -17.70 4.99 34.22
N HIS A 104 -17.16 5.76 33.27
CA HIS A 104 -17.18 7.22 33.23
C HIS A 104 -17.91 7.78 32.00
N GLU A 105 -18.64 6.95 31.25
CA GLU A 105 -19.13 7.26 29.91
C GLU A 105 -19.98 8.54 29.87
N GLN A 106 -20.91 8.70 30.83
CA GLN A 106 -21.75 9.90 30.89
C GLN A 106 -20.98 11.16 31.28
N GLN A 107 -20.01 11.03 32.19
CA GLN A 107 -19.16 12.12 32.64
C GLN A 107 -18.27 12.61 31.47
N ASP A 108 -17.58 11.67 30.82
CA ASP A 108 -16.71 11.95 29.69
C ASP A 108 -17.49 12.52 28.50
N ALA A 109 -18.67 11.98 28.19
CA ALA A 109 -19.53 12.53 27.14
C ALA A 109 -19.92 13.99 27.42
N ASN A 110 -20.30 14.31 28.66
CA ASN A 110 -20.61 15.69 29.06
C ASN A 110 -19.39 16.61 28.93
N LEU A 111 -18.21 16.12 29.34
CA LEU A 111 -16.95 16.85 29.23
C LEU A 111 -16.61 17.14 27.77
N PHE A 112 -16.67 16.14 26.89
CA PHE A 112 -16.44 16.30 25.45
C PHE A 112 -17.43 17.27 24.80
N ALA A 113 -18.71 17.19 25.18
CA ALA A 113 -19.71 18.16 24.72
C ALA A 113 -19.39 19.59 25.20
N SER A 114 -18.89 19.75 26.43
CA SER A 114 -18.48 21.06 26.98
C SER A 114 -17.24 21.65 26.27
N PHE A 115 -16.36 20.79 25.77
CA PHE A 115 -15.22 21.19 24.94
C PHE A 115 -15.61 21.51 23.50
N GLY A 116 -16.83 21.15 23.07
CA GLY A 116 -17.26 21.32 21.68
C GLY A 116 -16.78 20.22 20.74
N VAL A 117 -16.48 19.02 21.23
CA VAL A 117 -16.08 17.88 20.38
C VAL A 117 -17.19 17.51 19.39
N ASP A 118 -16.85 17.20 18.14
CA ASP A 118 -17.75 16.81 17.05
C ASP A 118 -17.56 15.34 16.61
N TYR A 119 -16.50 14.69 17.09
CA TYR A 119 -16.13 13.31 16.73
C TYR A 119 -15.45 12.63 17.92
N LEU A 120 -15.83 11.38 18.21
CA LEU A 120 -15.16 10.52 19.19
C LEU A 120 -14.67 9.24 18.50
N LYS A 121 -13.36 8.99 18.53
CA LYS A 121 -12.78 7.63 18.36
C LYS A 121 -12.78 6.94 19.73
N TYR A 122 -13.35 5.74 19.81
CA TYR A 122 -13.50 5.01 21.05
C TYR A 122 -12.88 3.61 20.93
N ASP A 123 -11.73 3.43 21.56
CA ASP A 123 -10.89 2.24 21.48
C ASP A 123 -11.40 1.05 22.32
N ASN A 124 -10.69 -0.08 22.32
CA ASN A 124 -11.11 -1.33 22.96
C ASN A 124 -10.10 -1.91 23.99
N CYS A 125 -8.95 -1.27 24.17
CA CYS A 125 -7.95 -1.68 25.17
C CYS A 125 -8.47 -1.62 26.61
N ASN A 126 -7.95 -2.49 27.49
CA ASN A 126 -8.27 -2.52 28.92
C ASN A 126 -9.78 -2.65 29.23
N ASN A 127 -10.52 -3.38 28.40
CA ASN A 127 -11.98 -3.54 28.48
C ASN A 127 -12.49 -4.39 29.67
N GLN A 128 -11.60 -4.97 30.48
CA GLN A 128 -11.92 -5.79 31.66
C GLN A 128 -12.79 -7.03 31.37
N GLY A 129 -12.83 -7.50 30.12
CA GLY A 129 -13.70 -8.60 29.70
C GLY A 129 -15.19 -8.24 29.66
N VAL A 130 -15.54 -6.96 29.76
CA VAL A 130 -16.92 -6.50 29.63
C VAL A 130 -17.34 -6.58 28.15
N ASP A 131 -18.56 -7.05 27.91
CA ASP A 131 -19.12 -7.21 26.56
C ASP A 131 -18.99 -5.93 25.71
N ALA A 132 -18.53 -6.09 24.46
CA ALA A 132 -18.30 -4.97 23.55
C ALA A 132 -19.59 -4.21 23.25
N LYS A 133 -20.68 -4.92 22.94
CA LYS A 133 -21.96 -4.28 22.60
C LYS A 133 -22.44 -3.41 23.77
N LEU A 134 -22.34 -3.91 25.00
CA LEU A 134 -22.68 -3.17 26.20
C LEU A 134 -21.84 -1.89 26.36
N ARG A 135 -20.51 -1.99 26.29
CA ARG A 135 -19.62 -0.83 26.47
C ARG A 135 -19.86 0.25 25.42
N TYR A 136 -19.93 -0.14 24.14
CA TYR A 136 -20.14 0.80 23.05
C TYR A 136 -21.55 1.42 23.05
N THR A 137 -22.58 0.64 23.37
CA THR A 137 -23.96 1.14 23.54
C THR A 137 -24.06 2.13 24.70
N THR A 138 -23.35 1.88 25.80
CA THR A 138 -23.32 2.78 26.97
C THR A 138 -22.75 4.15 26.60
N MET A 139 -21.62 4.18 25.88
CA MET A 139 -21.05 5.44 25.39
C MET A 139 -21.93 6.13 24.35
N ARG A 140 -22.55 5.39 23.41
CA ARG A 140 -23.53 5.97 22.47
C ARG A 140 -24.66 6.71 23.21
N ASP A 141 -25.25 6.07 24.22
CA ASP A 141 -26.37 6.65 24.96
C ASP A 141 -25.93 7.86 25.78
N ALA A 142 -24.71 7.82 26.34
CA ALA A 142 -24.08 8.96 26.99
C ALA A 142 -23.90 10.16 26.04
N LEU A 143 -23.33 9.93 24.85
CA LEU A 143 -23.16 10.95 23.81
C LEU A 143 -24.51 11.56 23.39
N ARG A 144 -25.53 10.72 23.14
CA ARG A 144 -26.88 11.19 22.76
C ARG A 144 -27.50 12.08 23.83
N LYS A 145 -27.32 11.75 25.12
CA LYS A 145 -27.85 12.53 26.25
C LYS A 145 -27.25 13.93 26.38
N THR A 146 -26.07 14.17 25.81
CA THR A 146 -25.47 15.52 25.79
C THR A 146 -26.24 16.50 24.91
N GLY A 147 -27.02 16.00 23.94
CA GLY A 147 -27.69 16.82 22.93
C GLY A 147 -26.77 17.39 21.84
N ARG A 148 -25.45 17.18 21.92
CA ARG A 148 -24.49 17.59 20.88
C ARG A 148 -24.33 16.49 19.83
N PRO A 149 -24.43 16.79 18.52
CA PRO A 149 -24.11 15.82 17.48
C PRO A 149 -22.62 15.50 17.47
N ILE A 150 -22.27 14.25 17.82
CA ILE A 150 -20.89 13.74 17.86
C ILE A 150 -20.83 12.48 16.99
N VAL A 151 -19.98 12.49 15.96
CA VAL A 151 -19.70 11.27 15.17
C VAL A 151 -19.04 10.26 16.09
N PHE A 152 -19.56 9.04 16.12
CA PHE A 152 -19.09 7.98 17.02
C PHE A 152 -18.42 6.87 16.22
N SER A 153 -17.11 6.76 16.38
CA SER A 153 -16.21 5.87 15.66
C SER A 153 -15.74 4.77 16.60
N LEU A 154 -16.19 3.54 16.34
CA LEU A 154 -15.83 2.38 17.16
C LEU A 154 -14.47 1.84 16.70
N CYS A 155 -13.54 1.64 17.63
CA CYS A 155 -12.21 1.11 17.36
C CYS A 155 -12.01 -0.17 18.17
N GLU A 156 -12.66 -1.26 17.74
CA GLU A 156 -12.53 -2.59 18.34
C GLU A 156 -11.93 -3.63 17.40
N TRP A 157 -11.27 -3.15 16.34
CA TRP A 157 -10.42 -3.93 15.43
C TRP A 157 -11.09 -5.10 14.70
N GLY A 158 -12.42 -5.16 14.71
CA GLY A 158 -13.21 -6.24 14.14
C GLY A 158 -13.33 -7.48 15.03
N GLU A 159 -12.81 -7.45 16.27
CA GLU A 159 -12.77 -8.59 17.19
C GLU A 159 -14.14 -9.21 17.46
N ASN A 160 -15.20 -8.38 17.54
CA ASN A 160 -16.55 -8.85 17.83
C ASN A 160 -17.49 -8.67 16.63
N GLN A 161 -16.94 -8.63 15.41
CA GLN A 161 -17.68 -8.50 14.16
C GLN A 161 -18.68 -7.31 14.17
N PRO A 162 -18.19 -6.07 14.37
CA PRO A 162 -19.02 -4.89 14.61
C PRO A 162 -19.97 -4.59 13.47
N TRP A 163 -19.62 -4.98 12.24
CA TRP A 163 -20.52 -4.91 11.09
C TRP A 163 -21.86 -5.64 11.27
N THR A 164 -21.98 -6.58 12.21
CA THR A 164 -23.24 -7.31 12.50
C THR A 164 -24.13 -6.66 13.55
N TRP A 165 -23.67 -5.62 14.26
CA TRP A 165 -24.41 -5.05 15.39
C TRP A 165 -24.22 -3.55 15.63
N ALA A 166 -23.16 -2.93 15.10
CA ALA A 166 -22.77 -1.57 15.40
C ALA A 166 -23.51 -0.50 14.59
N SER A 167 -24.31 -0.88 13.58
CA SER A 167 -25.08 0.05 12.74
C SER A 167 -26.07 0.90 13.54
N ASP A 168 -26.65 0.35 14.61
CA ASP A 168 -27.52 1.09 15.54
C ASP A 168 -26.74 1.74 16.70
N VAL A 169 -25.41 1.59 16.72
CA VAL A 169 -24.55 2.03 17.82
C VAL A 169 -23.71 3.24 17.44
N GLY A 170 -22.90 3.14 16.39
CA GLY A 170 -22.03 4.21 15.91
C GLY A 170 -22.22 4.52 14.44
N HIS A 171 -21.35 5.38 13.93
CA HIS A 171 -21.39 5.85 12.55
C HIS A 171 -20.34 5.17 11.66
N LEU A 172 -19.36 4.52 12.28
CA LEU A 172 -18.32 3.74 11.63
C LEU A 172 -17.64 2.83 12.65
N TRP A 173 -17.01 1.75 12.18
CA TRP A 173 -16.30 0.78 13.02
C TRP A 173 -15.06 0.24 12.33
N ARG A 174 -13.96 0.17 13.07
CA ARG A 174 -12.73 -0.51 12.64
C ARG A 174 -13.03 -1.97 12.37
N THR A 175 -12.60 -2.47 11.21
CA THR A 175 -12.84 -3.86 10.77
C THR A 175 -11.61 -4.77 10.90
N THR A 176 -10.45 -4.18 11.20
CA THR A 176 -9.15 -4.86 11.30
C THR A 176 -8.30 -4.27 12.41
N GLY A 177 -7.19 -4.93 12.73
CA GLY A 177 -6.06 -4.33 13.43
C GLY A 177 -5.49 -3.11 12.70
N ASP A 178 -4.54 -2.43 13.36
CA ASP A 178 -4.00 -1.15 12.90
C ASP A 178 -3.24 -1.27 11.58
N ILE A 179 -3.41 -0.27 10.73
CA ILE A 179 -2.58 -0.09 9.55
C ILE A 179 -1.16 0.33 9.96
N SER A 180 -0.21 -0.02 9.12
CA SER A 180 1.15 0.53 9.15
C SER A 180 1.50 1.02 7.75
N ASP A 181 2.47 1.92 7.67
CA ASP A 181 2.94 2.50 6.41
C ASP A 181 3.79 1.51 5.60
N SER A 182 3.19 0.39 5.21
CA SER A 182 3.74 -0.61 4.32
C SER A 182 2.66 -1.16 3.39
N TYR A 183 3.07 -1.55 2.18
CA TYR A 183 2.16 -2.08 1.18
C TYR A 183 1.43 -3.34 1.64
N ASP A 184 2.15 -4.25 2.30
CA ASP A 184 1.58 -5.52 2.79
C ASP A 184 0.48 -5.30 3.83
N SER A 185 0.69 -4.34 4.75
CA SER A 185 -0.31 -3.96 5.75
C SER A 185 -1.56 -3.38 5.09
N MET A 186 -1.36 -2.42 4.18
CA MET A 186 -2.44 -1.80 3.41
C MET A 186 -3.24 -2.83 2.61
N LEU A 187 -2.56 -3.75 1.92
CA LEU A 187 -3.18 -4.80 1.12
C LEU A 187 -3.97 -5.77 2.00
N ALA A 188 -3.37 -6.27 3.09
CA ALA A 188 -4.03 -7.20 4.01
C ALA A 188 -5.31 -6.60 4.61
N ILE A 189 -5.29 -5.32 4.97
CA ILE A 189 -6.43 -4.60 5.52
C ILE A 189 -7.52 -4.38 4.46
N ALA A 190 -7.15 -3.89 3.27
CA ALA A 190 -8.09 -3.69 2.17
C ALA A 190 -8.83 -4.98 1.82
N LYS A 191 -8.12 -6.11 1.76
CA LYS A 191 -8.69 -7.42 1.43
C LYS A 191 -9.62 -7.96 2.49
N LYS A 192 -9.37 -7.69 3.78
CA LYS A 192 -10.32 -8.04 4.84
C LYS A 192 -11.58 -7.17 4.70
N ASN A 193 -11.40 -5.87 4.58
CA ASN A 193 -12.49 -4.90 4.62
C ASN A 193 -13.43 -4.98 3.41
N TRP A 194 -12.93 -5.24 2.20
CA TRP A 194 -13.78 -5.25 0.99
C TRP A 194 -14.79 -6.40 0.97
N THR A 195 -14.62 -7.43 1.81
CA THR A 195 -15.56 -8.57 1.94
C THR A 195 -16.80 -8.19 2.74
N LEU A 196 -16.74 -7.07 3.46
CA LEU A 196 -17.80 -6.58 4.35
C LEU A 196 -18.74 -5.57 3.67
N SER A 197 -18.65 -5.44 2.34
CA SER A 197 -19.40 -4.47 1.55
C SER A 197 -20.91 -4.45 1.81
N ALA A 198 -21.51 -5.60 2.14
CA ALA A 198 -22.94 -5.72 2.44
C ALA A 198 -23.38 -4.98 3.73
N PHE A 199 -22.44 -4.61 4.59
CA PHE A 199 -22.73 -3.98 5.89
C PHE A 199 -22.47 -2.47 5.92
N ALA A 200 -21.88 -1.90 4.88
CA ALA A 200 -21.66 -0.46 4.77
C ALA A 200 -22.84 0.25 4.09
N GLY A 201 -23.18 1.43 4.58
CA GLY A 201 -24.27 2.23 4.04
C GLY A 201 -24.34 3.63 4.64
N PRO A 202 -25.23 4.50 4.12
CA PRO A 202 -25.42 5.84 4.69
C PRO A 202 -25.65 5.81 6.20
N GLY A 203 -24.72 6.42 6.94
CA GLY A 203 -24.77 6.54 8.40
C GLY A 203 -23.99 5.46 9.16
N HIS A 204 -23.40 4.48 8.49
CA HIS A 204 -22.67 3.38 9.13
C HIS A 204 -21.64 2.76 8.16
N TRP A 205 -20.36 2.97 8.42
CA TRP A 205 -19.27 2.64 7.48
C TRP A 205 -18.28 1.64 8.06
N ASN A 206 -17.83 0.71 7.22
CA ASN A 206 -16.66 -0.11 7.52
C ASN A 206 -15.41 0.78 7.49
N ASP A 207 -14.62 0.76 8.56
CA ASP A 207 -13.39 1.54 8.71
C ASP A 207 -12.15 0.63 8.57
N PRO A 208 -11.49 0.61 7.41
CA PRO A 208 -10.21 -0.06 7.20
C PRO A 208 -9.02 0.75 7.77
N ASP A 209 -9.24 1.64 8.74
CA ASP A 209 -8.22 2.49 9.35
C ASP A 209 -7.78 3.68 8.47
N MET A 210 -6.87 4.50 9.03
CA MET A 210 -6.44 5.78 8.47
C MET A 210 -5.64 5.65 7.16
N LEU A 211 -5.55 6.76 6.44
CA LEU A 211 -4.73 6.90 5.24
C LEU A 211 -3.25 7.13 5.59
N GLU A 212 -2.35 6.32 5.05
CA GLU A 212 -0.89 6.47 5.20
C GLU A 212 -0.25 7.36 4.14
N VAL A 213 -1.05 7.92 3.23
CA VAL A 213 -0.62 8.68 2.04
C VAL A 213 0.37 9.79 2.36
N GLY A 214 1.65 9.54 2.09
CA GLY A 214 2.76 10.49 2.23
C GLY A 214 3.64 10.30 3.46
N ASN A 215 3.54 9.19 4.19
CA ASN A 215 4.37 8.91 5.37
C ASN A 215 5.78 8.36 5.05
N GLY A 216 6.00 7.86 3.83
CA GLY A 216 7.30 7.53 3.25
C GLY A 216 7.65 6.04 3.16
N GLY A 217 6.86 5.15 3.75
CA GLY A 217 7.05 3.69 3.75
C GLY A 217 6.44 2.98 2.54
N MET A 218 5.64 3.67 1.74
CA MET A 218 5.14 3.20 0.44
C MET A 218 5.56 4.12 -0.70
N THR A 219 5.62 3.56 -1.91
CA THR A 219 5.83 4.29 -3.16
C THR A 219 4.62 5.15 -3.52
N ALA A 220 4.81 6.12 -4.43
CA ALA A 220 3.70 6.93 -4.93
C ALA A 220 2.60 6.08 -5.61
N THR A 221 3.00 5.01 -6.30
CA THR A 221 2.08 4.05 -6.94
C THR A 221 1.22 3.33 -5.90
N GLU A 222 1.84 2.85 -4.83
CA GLU A 222 1.15 2.17 -3.73
C GLU A 222 0.20 3.11 -2.98
N TYR A 223 0.62 4.36 -2.71
CA TYR A 223 -0.26 5.36 -2.11
C TYR A 223 -1.46 5.71 -3.01
N GLN A 224 -1.28 5.77 -4.33
CA GLN A 224 -2.39 5.97 -5.27
C GLN A 224 -3.39 4.80 -5.20
N SER A 225 -2.88 3.57 -5.13
CA SER A 225 -3.70 2.36 -4.95
C SER A 225 -4.41 2.34 -3.61
N HIS A 226 -3.74 2.70 -2.52
CA HIS A 226 -4.32 2.84 -1.19
C HIS A 226 -5.49 3.84 -1.17
N PHE A 227 -5.30 5.06 -1.70
CA PHE A 227 -6.36 6.06 -1.75
C PHE A 227 -7.54 5.62 -2.64
N SER A 228 -7.25 4.93 -3.76
CA SER A 228 -8.26 4.39 -4.66
C SER A 228 -9.08 3.28 -4.00
N LEU A 229 -8.42 2.35 -3.31
CA LEU A 229 -9.08 1.25 -2.59
C LEU A 229 -9.99 1.77 -1.48
N TRP A 230 -9.51 2.70 -0.65
CA TRP A 230 -10.31 3.32 0.40
C TRP A 230 -11.55 4.01 -0.17
N SER A 231 -11.38 4.76 -1.27
CA SER A 231 -12.48 5.47 -1.93
C SER A 231 -13.50 4.52 -2.57
N MET A 232 -13.04 3.42 -3.16
CA MET A 232 -13.93 2.35 -3.63
C MET A 232 -14.66 1.67 -2.48
N MET A 233 -14.02 1.54 -1.32
CA MET A 233 -14.62 0.93 -0.16
C MET A 233 -15.66 1.83 0.56
N SER A 234 -15.80 3.10 0.15
CA SER A 234 -16.55 4.12 0.92
C SER A 234 -16.01 4.25 2.35
N ALA A 235 -14.69 4.12 2.49
CA ALA A 235 -14.02 4.14 3.78
C ALA A 235 -13.97 5.58 4.34
N PRO A 236 -13.90 5.74 5.68
CA PRO A 236 -13.54 7.01 6.27
C PRO A 236 -12.17 7.49 5.74
N LEU A 237 -12.14 8.55 4.93
CA LEU A 237 -10.89 9.16 4.48
C LEU A 237 -10.30 10.06 5.59
N LEU A 238 -9.59 9.45 6.54
CA LEU A 238 -8.85 10.14 7.61
C LEU A 238 -7.36 10.17 7.28
N ILE A 239 -6.80 11.34 6.99
CA ILE A 239 -5.37 11.54 6.71
C ILE A 239 -4.57 11.23 7.99
N GLY A 240 -3.62 10.29 7.89
CA GLY A 240 -2.68 9.92 8.96
C GLY A 240 -1.30 10.58 8.84
N THR A 241 -1.09 11.47 7.87
CA THR A 241 0.22 12.06 7.55
C THR A 241 0.45 13.42 8.19
N ASP A 242 1.68 13.70 8.63
CA ASP A 242 2.07 15.04 9.10
C ASP A 242 2.10 16.02 7.92
N LEU A 243 0.96 16.67 7.67
CA LEU A 243 0.79 17.58 6.52
C LEU A 243 1.73 18.80 6.55
N ARG A 244 2.36 19.11 7.70
CA ARG A 244 3.38 20.17 7.79
C ARG A 244 4.66 19.80 7.02
N LYS A 245 4.86 18.51 6.74
CA LYS A 245 6.01 17.93 6.04
C LYS A 245 5.61 17.32 4.68
N ALA A 246 4.33 17.29 4.35
CA ALA A 246 3.82 16.67 3.13
C ALA A 246 4.32 17.37 1.85
N THR A 247 4.56 16.57 0.82
CA THR A 247 5.01 17.05 -0.49
C THR A 247 3.84 17.59 -1.33
N PRO A 248 4.09 18.39 -2.38
CA PRO A 248 3.03 18.77 -3.33
C PRO A 248 2.29 17.57 -3.91
N ALA A 249 3.01 16.49 -4.26
CA ALA A 249 2.39 15.27 -4.78
C ALA A 249 1.44 14.60 -3.77
N THR A 250 1.77 14.65 -2.48
CA THR A 250 0.87 14.18 -1.41
C THR A 250 -0.41 15.00 -1.38
N PHE A 251 -0.33 16.33 -1.50
CA PHE A 251 -1.51 17.19 -1.56
C PHE A 251 -2.33 16.97 -2.82
N ASP A 252 -1.70 16.80 -3.98
CA ASP A 252 -2.38 16.52 -5.25
C ASP A 252 -3.19 15.21 -5.14
N MET A 253 -2.62 14.18 -4.52
CA MET A 253 -3.30 12.90 -4.28
C MET A 253 -4.49 13.06 -3.34
N LEU A 254 -4.26 13.65 -2.16
CA LEU A 254 -5.29 13.83 -1.14
C LEU A 254 -6.39 14.80 -1.57
N SER A 255 -6.15 15.69 -2.55
CA SER A 255 -7.15 16.66 -3.03
C SER A 255 -7.85 16.24 -4.33
N ASN A 256 -7.59 15.03 -4.85
CA ASN A 256 -8.19 14.54 -6.09
C ASN A 256 -9.73 14.44 -5.97
N ARG A 257 -10.42 15.41 -6.57
CA ARG A 257 -11.88 15.55 -6.52
C ARG A 257 -12.63 14.44 -7.22
N ASP A 258 -12.06 13.86 -8.27
CA ASP A 258 -12.70 12.78 -9.01
C ASP A 258 -12.76 11.50 -8.17
N VAL A 259 -11.67 11.19 -7.48
CA VAL A 259 -11.58 10.02 -6.59
C VAL A 259 -12.41 10.22 -5.32
N ILE A 260 -12.33 11.39 -4.69
CA ILE A 260 -13.17 11.75 -3.53
C ILE A 260 -14.66 11.69 -3.88
N ALA A 261 -15.06 12.08 -5.09
CA ALA A 261 -16.46 12.00 -5.50
C ALA A 261 -16.98 10.56 -5.60
N ILE A 262 -16.10 9.57 -5.83
CA ILE A 262 -16.49 8.16 -5.76
C ILE A 262 -16.68 7.75 -4.32
N ASP A 263 -15.76 8.09 -3.42
CA ASP A 263 -15.90 7.84 -1.99
C ASP A 263 -17.22 8.41 -1.44
N GLN A 264 -17.45 9.68 -1.73
CA GLN A 264 -18.59 10.47 -1.26
C GLN A 264 -19.86 10.32 -2.11
N ASP A 265 -19.96 9.31 -2.98
CA ASP A 265 -21.18 9.08 -3.77
C ASP A 265 -22.38 8.83 -2.85
N ARG A 266 -23.48 9.53 -3.14
CA ARG A 266 -24.68 9.54 -2.29
C ARG A 266 -25.44 8.22 -2.23
N LEU A 267 -25.18 7.28 -3.14
CA LEU A 267 -25.74 5.93 -3.02
C LEU A 267 -25.18 5.25 -1.77
N GLY A 268 -23.96 5.62 -1.36
CA GLY A 268 -23.32 5.14 -0.13
C GLY A 268 -23.07 3.64 -0.14
N VAL A 269 -22.82 3.06 -1.32
CA VAL A 269 -22.54 1.63 -1.47
C VAL A 269 -21.04 1.41 -1.57
N GLN A 270 -20.52 0.52 -0.72
CA GLN A 270 -19.15 0.02 -0.80
C GLN A 270 -18.97 -0.87 -2.05
N ALA A 271 -17.82 -0.76 -2.73
CA ALA A 271 -17.49 -1.59 -3.88
C ALA A 271 -17.44 -3.08 -3.53
N THR A 272 -17.77 -3.91 -4.51
CA THR A 272 -17.66 -5.38 -4.44
C THR A 272 -16.59 -5.88 -5.41
N PRO A 273 -15.84 -6.94 -5.06
CA PRO A 273 -14.97 -7.61 -6.02
C PRO A 273 -15.80 -8.28 -7.11
N LEU A 274 -15.45 -8.01 -8.36
CA LEU A 274 -16.02 -8.65 -9.56
C LEU A 274 -15.11 -9.79 -10.04
N HIS A 275 -13.80 -9.56 -10.05
CA HIS A 275 -12.78 -10.57 -10.35
C HIS A 275 -11.64 -10.43 -9.34
N THR A 276 -11.14 -11.56 -8.84
CA THR A 276 -9.94 -11.66 -8.02
C THR A 276 -9.24 -12.95 -8.40
N ALA A 277 -8.14 -12.86 -9.14
CA ALA A 277 -7.36 -14.03 -9.54
C ALA A 277 -5.88 -13.67 -9.68
N ASN A 278 -5.00 -14.44 -9.06
CA ASN A 278 -3.54 -14.28 -9.13
C ASN A 278 -3.06 -12.87 -8.76
N GLY A 279 -3.72 -12.21 -7.79
CA GLY A 279 -3.41 -10.83 -7.40
C GLY A 279 -3.81 -9.77 -8.44
N LEU A 280 -4.70 -10.12 -9.37
CA LEU A 280 -5.28 -9.17 -10.31
C LEU A 280 -6.76 -9.00 -9.97
N ASP A 281 -7.11 -7.78 -9.57
CA ASP A 281 -8.38 -7.48 -8.95
C ASP A 281 -9.17 -6.44 -9.75
N VAL A 282 -10.48 -6.68 -9.85
CA VAL A 282 -11.46 -5.75 -10.44
C VAL A 282 -12.54 -5.51 -9.40
N LEU A 283 -12.67 -4.28 -8.92
CA LEU A 283 -13.76 -3.87 -8.03
C LEU A 283 -14.73 -2.97 -8.77
N VAL A 284 -16.02 -3.09 -8.42
CA VAL A 284 -17.09 -2.29 -9.02
C VAL A 284 -17.93 -1.66 -7.92
N LYS A 285 -18.21 -0.36 -8.07
CA LYS A 285 -19.11 0.41 -7.20
C LYS A 285 -20.24 1.01 -8.02
N PRO A 286 -21.51 0.68 -7.76
CA PRO A 286 -22.63 1.41 -8.34
C PRO A 286 -22.66 2.83 -7.79
N LEU A 287 -22.97 3.80 -8.64
CA LEU A 287 -23.12 5.20 -8.26
C LEU A 287 -24.59 5.64 -8.34
N GLN A 288 -24.98 6.65 -7.58
CA GLN A 288 -26.37 7.09 -7.44
C GLN A 288 -27.05 7.38 -8.77
N ASN A 289 -26.32 7.92 -9.74
CA ASN A 289 -26.85 8.32 -11.04
C ASN A 289 -26.92 7.17 -12.07
N GLY A 290 -26.57 5.94 -11.68
CA GLY A 290 -26.55 4.76 -12.55
C GLY A 290 -25.21 4.47 -13.22
N ASP A 291 -24.22 5.34 -13.05
CA ASP A 291 -22.84 5.09 -13.48
C ASP A 291 -22.21 3.97 -12.63
N LYS A 292 -21.07 3.46 -13.09
CA LYS A 292 -20.21 2.54 -12.32
C LYS A 292 -18.85 3.17 -12.11
N ALA A 293 -18.32 3.11 -10.89
CA ALA A 293 -16.90 3.23 -10.67
C ALA A 293 -16.27 1.83 -10.79
N VAL A 294 -15.10 1.75 -11.43
CA VAL A 294 -14.35 0.51 -11.66
C VAL A 294 -12.92 0.75 -11.23
N LEU A 295 -12.39 -0.12 -10.38
CA LEU A 295 -10.99 -0.13 -10.01
C LEU A 295 -10.35 -1.40 -10.57
N LEU A 296 -9.30 -1.23 -11.36
CA LEU A 296 -8.39 -2.30 -11.76
C LEU A 296 -7.17 -2.19 -10.86
N PHE A 297 -6.80 -3.27 -10.16
CA PHE A 297 -5.72 -3.26 -9.18
C PHE A 297 -4.80 -4.46 -9.37
N ASN A 298 -3.50 -4.19 -9.48
CA ASN A 298 -2.45 -5.18 -9.59
C ASN A 298 -1.75 -5.33 -8.24
N GLU A 299 -2.06 -6.40 -7.51
CA GLU A 299 -1.44 -6.71 -6.22
C GLU A 299 0.03 -7.10 -6.37
N GLY A 300 0.42 -7.64 -7.53
CA GLY A 300 1.68 -8.35 -7.72
C GLY A 300 2.88 -7.47 -8.11
N ASP A 301 4.05 -8.10 -8.08
CA ASP A 301 5.37 -7.49 -8.32
C ASP A 301 5.72 -7.26 -9.81
N THR A 302 4.81 -7.56 -10.73
CA THR A 302 5.07 -7.46 -12.18
C THR A 302 4.00 -6.62 -12.87
N PRO A 303 4.35 -5.89 -13.95
CA PRO A 303 3.35 -5.21 -14.75
C PRO A 303 2.31 -6.17 -15.33
N ASN A 304 1.03 -5.88 -15.14
CA ASN A 304 -0.07 -6.71 -15.65
C ASN A 304 -1.13 -5.88 -16.36
N ARG A 305 -1.68 -6.41 -17.44
CA ARG A 305 -2.85 -5.83 -18.11
C ARG A 305 -4.11 -6.43 -17.53
N ILE A 306 -4.91 -5.62 -16.85
CA ILE A 306 -6.18 -6.03 -16.25
C ILE A 306 -7.33 -5.54 -17.12
N THR A 307 -8.36 -6.36 -17.25
CA THR A 307 -9.49 -6.09 -18.16
C THR A 307 -10.81 -6.54 -17.54
N THR A 308 -11.87 -5.77 -17.81
CA THR A 308 -13.27 -6.17 -17.63
C THR A 308 -14.11 -5.51 -18.72
N THR A 309 -15.42 -5.72 -18.70
CA THR A 309 -16.34 -5.16 -19.69
C THR A 309 -17.50 -4.40 -19.06
N THR A 310 -18.08 -3.47 -19.81
CA THR A 310 -19.29 -2.74 -19.41
C THR A 310 -20.48 -3.66 -19.15
N ALA A 311 -20.51 -4.82 -19.80
CA ALA A 311 -21.52 -5.85 -19.55
C ALA A 311 -21.31 -6.53 -18.18
N GLU A 312 -20.08 -6.93 -17.85
CA GLU A 312 -19.76 -7.59 -16.57
C GLU A 312 -19.98 -6.67 -15.37
N ILE A 313 -19.65 -5.37 -15.49
CA ILE A 313 -19.92 -4.38 -14.43
C ILE A 313 -21.42 -3.98 -14.35
N GLY A 314 -22.28 -4.55 -15.20
CA GLY A 314 -23.73 -4.37 -15.15
C GLY A 314 -24.25 -3.06 -15.71
N LEU A 315 -23.56 -2.41 -16.65
CA LEU A 315 -24.12 -1.27 -17.39
C LEU A 315 -25.10 -1.74 -18.48
N PRO A 316 -26.17 -0.97 -18.76
CA PRO A 316 -27.08 -1.32 -19.84
C PRO A 316 -26.37 -1.25 -21.20
N ARG A 317 -26.88 -2.04 -22.16
CA ARG A 317 -26.32 -2.09 -23.52
C ARG A 317 -26.43 -0.72 -24.19
N ALA A 318 -25.31 -0.22 -24.72
CA ALA A 318 -25.22 1.03 -25.48
C ALA A 318 -24.33 0.86 -26.73
N GLY A 319 -24.33 1.85 -27.63
CA GLY A 319 -23.46 1.85 -28.82
C GLY A 319 -21.97 2.04 -28.49
N ALA A 320 -21.70 2.77 -27.41
CA ALA A 320 -20.41 2.96 -26.74
C ALA A 320 -20.66 3.62 -25.37
N TYR A 321 -19.60 3.77 -24.58
CA TYR A 321 -19.66 4.30 -23.22
C TYR A 321 -18.62 5.40 -23.03
N LYS A 322 -18.93 6.40 -22.21
CA LYS A 322 -17.92 7.34 -21.70
C LYS A 322 -17.17 6.65 -20.56
N ILE A 323 -15.85 6.73 -20.58
CA ILE A 323 -14.96 6.29 -19.52
C ILE A 323 -14.07 7.47 -19.10
N ARG A 324 -14.16 7.85 -17.83
CA ARG A 324 -13.33 8.89 -17.23
C ARG A 324 -12.26 8.24 -16.38
N ASP A 325 -10.99 8.49 -16.70
CA ASP A 325 -9.87 8.17 -15.83
C ASP A 325 -9.79 9.23 -14.72
N LEU A 326 -9.94 8.79 -13.47
CA LEU A 326 -10.08 9.66 -12.31
C LEU A 326 -8.74 10.21 -11.82
N TRP A 327 -7.62 9.59 -12.20
CA TRP A 327 -6.28 10.05 -11.87
C TRP A 327 -5.70 10.93 -12.98
N ALA A 328 -5.94 10.55 -14.24
CA ALA A 328 -5.50 11.37 -15.38
C ALA A 328 -6.44 12.55 -15.67
N HIS A 329 -7.63 12.60 -15.06
CA HIS A 329 -8.68 13.59 -15.31
C HIS A 329 -9.12 13.68 -16.78
N THR A 330 -9.06 12.56 -17.52
CA THR A 330 -9.40 12.53 -18.95
C THR A 330 -10.64 11.71 -19.23
N ASP A 331 -11.47 12.23 -20.13
CA ASP A 331 -12.64 11.53 -20.65
C ASP A 331 -12.31 10.88 -22.00
N ARG A 332 -12.73 9.64 -22.18
CA ARG A 332 -12.62 8.84 -23.41
C ARG A 332 -13.92 8.12 -23.70
N HIS A 333 -14.00 7.45 -24.84
CA HIS A 333 -15.05 6.47 -25.09
C HIS A 333 -14.49 5.07 -25.33
N THR A 334 -15.23 4.06 -24.86
CA THR A 334 -14.94 2.64 -25.07
C THR A 334 -16.07 1.94 -25.84
N ALA A 335 -15.73 0.92 -26.62
CA ALA A 335 -16.68 0.01 -27.25
C ALA A 335 -17.33 -0.97 -26.24
N GLY A 336 -16.84 -1.02 -25.00
CA GLY A 336 -17.30 -1.89 -23.93
C GLY A 336 -16.16 -2.50 -23.11
N THR A 337 -14.92 -2.49 -23.62
CA THR A 337 -13.73 -2.96 -22.90
C THR A 337 -13.23 -1.88 -21.93
N ILE A 338 -12.96 -2.26 -20.69
CA ILE A 338 -12.34 -1.42 -19.67
C ILE A 338 -11.03 -2.09 -19.31
N ALA A 339 -9.91 -1.44 -19.58
CA ALA A 339 -8.60 -2.04 -19.39
C ALA A 339 -7.52 -1.02 -19.10
N ALA A 340 -6.50 -1.46 -18.38
CA ALA A 340 -5.25 -0.73 -18.18
C ALA A 340 -4.12 -1.73 -18.03
N THR A 341 -2.93 -1.35 -18.51
CA THR A 341 -1.68 -1.99 -18.07
C THR A 341 -1.19 -1.23 -16.85
N LEU A 342 -0.98 -1.96 -15.76
CA LEU A 342 -0.63 -1.40 -14.46
C LEU A 342 0.78 -1.83 -14.09
N PRO A 343 1.61 -0.92 -13.54
CA PRO A 343 2.87 -1.31 -12.91
C PRO A 343 2.62 -2.22 -11.71
N PRO A 344 3.67 -2.83 -11.13
CA PRO A 344 3.57 -3.49 -9.82
C PRO A 344 2.87 -2.59 -8.81
N HIS A 345 1.94 -3.16 -8.05
CA HIS A 345 1.18 -2.47 -6.98
C HIS A 345 0.30 -1.31 -7.48
N GLY A 346 0.18 -1.15 -8.79
CA GLY A 346 -0.53 -0.05 -9.44
C GLY A 346 -2.03 -0.29 -9.56
N SER A 347 -2.75 0.81 -9.72
CA SER A 347 -4.19 0.81 -9.94
C SER A 347 -4.62 1.80 -11.01
N ALA A 348 -5.74 1.51 -11.68
CA ALA A 348 -6.47 2.47 -12.51
C ALA A 348 -7.92 2.53 -12.06
N MET A 349 -8.40 3.75 -11.84
CA MET A 349 -9.74 4.00 -11.33
C MET A 349 -10.54 4.78 -12.35
N PHE A 350 -11.69 4.24 -12.74
CA PHE A 350 -12.53 4.77 -13.80
C PHE A 350 -13.95 5.03 -13.33
N ARG A 351 -14.59 6.07 -13.89
CA ARG A 351 -16.05 6.22 -13.89
C ARG A 351 -16.59 5.96 -15.29
N VAL A 352 -17.57 5.08 -15.41
CA VAL A 352 -18.11 4.61 -16.70
C VAL A 352 -19.61 4.86 -16.78
N SER A 353 -20.08 5.41 -17.90
CA SER A 353 -21.48 5.84 -18.10
C SER A 353 -21.97 5.64 -19.54
N THR A 354 -23.29 5.62 -19.72
CA THR A 354 -23.97 5.55 -21.03
C THR A 354 -24.24 6.93 -21.65
N ASP A 355 -23.25 7.82 -21.61
CA ASP A 355 -23.35 9.16 -22.18
C ASP A 355 -23.68 9.11 -23.69
N ARG A 356 -24.75 9.79 -24.11
CA ARG A 356 -25.17 9.86 -25.52
C ARG A 356 -24.20 10.65 -26.40
N HIS A 357 -23.32 11.46 -25.80
CA HIS A 357 -22.30 12.26 -26.49
C HIS A 357 -20.93 11.56 -26.51
N TRP A 358 -20.87 10.25 -26.28
CA TRP A 358 -19.62 9.48 -26.23
C TRP A 358 -18.68 9.76 -27.42
N ALA A 359 -19.22 10.05 -28.60
CA ALA A 359 -18.42 10.29 -29.82
C ALA A 359 -17.63 11.62 -29.80
N ALA A 360 -17.91 12.52 -28.85
CA ALA A 360 -17.17 13.76 -28.67
C ALA A 360 -15.81 13.55 -27.96
N TYR A 361 -15.64 12.42 -27.28
CA TYR A 361 -14.40 12.09 -26.58
C TYR A 361 -13.43 11.35 -27.52
N PRO A 362 -12.12 11.34 -27.24
CA PRO A 362 -11.18 10.46 -27.94
C PRO A 362 -11.45 8.97 -27.63
N PRO A 363 -11.05 8.04 -28.52
CA PRO A 363 -11.11 6.62 -28.20
C PRO A 363 -10.23 6.29 -26.98
N ALA A 364 -10.66 5.35 -26.15
CA ALA A 364 -9.86 4.84 -25.05
C ALA A 364 -8.71 3.99 -25.60
N VAL A 365 -7.50 4.56 -25.59
CA VAL A 365 -6.28 3.84 -25.98
C VAL A 365 -5.40 3.68 -24.75
N ASP A 366 -5.10 2.43 -24.40
CA ASP A 366 -4.13 2.07 -23.38
C ASP A 366 -2.74 1.87 -23.99
N THR A 367 -1.70 2.20 -23.23
CA THR A 367 -0.30 2.04 -23.61
C THR A 367 0.43 1.26 -22.53
N ALA A 368 1.31 0.37 -22.97
CA ALA A 368 2.13 -0.48 -22.12
C ALA A 368 3.57 -0.47 -22.61
N ALA A 369 4.50 -0.78 -21.72
CA ALA A 369 5.83 -1.21 -22.08
C ALA A 369 6.30 -2.37 -21.21
N SER A 370 7.17 -3.20 -21.79
CA SER A 370 7.84 -4.29 -21.08
C SER A 370 9.28 -4.44 -21.53
N VAL A 371 10.11 -4.91 -20.61
CA VAL A 371 11.44 -5.46 -20.86
C VAL A 371 11.33 -6.97 -20.65
N PRO A 372 11.88 -7.81 -21.56
CA PRO A 372 11.98 -9.24 -21.31
C PRO A 372 12.71 -9.51 -20.00
N THR A 373 12.08 -10.25 -19.09
CA THR A 373 12.66 -10.61 -17.80
C THR A 373 13.39 -11.95 -17.92
N VAL A 374 14.40 -12.15 -17.07
CA VAL A 374 15.22 -13.36 -17.04
C VAL A 374 14.38 -14.60 -16.73
N TYR A 375 13.37 -14.45 -15.87
CA TYR A 375 12.34 -15.43 -15.59
C TYR A 375 11.03 -14.68 -15.20
N PRO A 376 9.85 -15.35 -15.17
CA PRO A 376 8.60 -14.72 -14.73
C PRO A 376 8.69 -14.21 -13.29
N GLY A 377 8.53 -12.90 -13.07
CA GLY A 377 8.68 -12.26 -11.75
C GLY A 377 10.04 -11.62 -11.49
N ALA A 378 11.03 -11.77 -12.38
CA ALA A 378 12.31 -11.09 -12.26
C ALA A 378 12.18 -9.58 -12.53
N LEU A 379 13.08 -8.79 -11.95
CA LEU A 379 13.13 -7.36 -12.21
C LEU A 379 13.50 -7.07 -13.69
N PRO A 380 12.94 -6.03 -14.31
CA PRO A 380 13.27 -5.61 -15.67
C PRO A 380 14.66 -4.96 -15.73
N LEU A 381 15.68 -5.73 -16.11
CA LEU A 381 17.08 -5.27 -16.08
C LEU A 381 17.51 -4.51 -17.34
N VAL A 382 18.26 -3.42 -17.14
CA VAL A 382 18.98 -2.70 -18.20
C VAL A 382 20.43 -2.45 -17.74
N PRO A 383 21.33 -3.44 -17.90
CA PRO A 383 22.69 -3.37 -17.35
C PRO A 383 23.54 -2.22 -17.89
N PRO A 384 24.51 -1.69 -17.11
CA PRO A 384 25.41 -0.61 -17.55
C PRO A 384 26.11 -0.91 -18.87
N GLY A 385 26.02 0.02 -19.83
CA GLY A 385 26.69 -0.07 -21.13
C GLY A 385 26.14 -1.18 -22.05
N LYS A 386 25.08 -1.89 -21.64
CA LYS A 386 24.42 -2.93 -22.44
C LYS A 386 23.16 -2.38 -23.09
N ALA A 387 22.76 -3.01 -24.18
CA ALA A 387 21.51 -2.74 -24.84
C ALA A 387 20.43 -3.69 -24.31
N ALA A 388 19.29 -3.16 -23.89
CA ALA A 388 18.09 -3.91 -23.57
C ALA A 388 17.02 -3.68 -24.64
N THR A 389 16.19 -4.70 -24.87
CA THR A 389 15.03 -4.57 -25.74
C THR A 389 13.82 -4.15 -24.92
N VAL A 390 13.19 -3.06 -25.30
CA VAL A 390 11.89 -2.64 -24.74
C VAL A 390 10.83 -2.81 -25.81
N THR A 391 9.69 -3.40 -25.47
CA THR A 391 8.53 -3.46 -26.36
C THR A 391 7.43 -2.58 -25.81
N THR A 392 7.02 -1.56 -26.57
CA THR A 392 5.82 -0.77 -26.26
C THR A 392 4.64 -1.35 -27.02
N THR A 393 3.48 -1.45 -26.38
CA THR A 393 2.22 -1.89 -27.02
C THR A 393 1.15 -0.84 -26.80
N VAL A 394 0.40 -0.56 -27.86
CA VAL A 394 -0.70 0.40 -27.85
C VAL A 394 -1.97 -0.32 -28.29
N THR A 395 -3.03 -0.25 -27.48
CA THR A 395 -4.30 -0.97 -27.73
C THR A 395 -5.46 0.01 -27.75
N ASN A 396 -6.30 -0.03 -28.78
CA ASN A 396 -7.51 0.80 -28.86
C ASN A 396 -8.73 0.03 -28.38
N SER A 397 -9.27 0.38 -27.20
CA SER A 397 -10.53 -0.14 -26.66
C SER A 397 -11.73 0.73 -27.05
N GLY A 398 -11.51 1.85 -27.75
CA GLY A 398 -12.53 2.77 -28.23
C GLY A 398 -13.38 2.23 -29.36
N ARG A 399 -14.63 2.72 -29.45
CA ARG A 399 -15.58 2.35 -30.51
C ARG A 399 -15.18 2.86 -31.90
N LEU A 400 -14.40 3.93 -31.94
CA LEU A 400 -13.91 4.59 -33.14
C LEU A 400 -12.42 4.27 -33.26
N PRO A 401 -11.87 4.22 -34.48
CA PRO A 401 -10.44 4.04 -34.66
C PRO A 401 -9.67 5.23 -34.06
N ALA A 402 -8.50 4.95 -33.48
CA ALA A 402 -7.50 5.98 -33.25
C ALA A 402 -6.72 6.18 -34.57
N ILE A 403 -6.53 7.44 -34.97
CA ILE A 403 -5.92 7.81 -36.25
C ILE A 403 -4.57 8.49 -35.99
N ASP A 404 -3.60 8.26 -36.87
CA ASP A 404 -2.23 8.78 -36.75
C ASP A 404 -1.62 8.53 -35.36
N THR A 405 -1.75 7.29 -34.89
CA THR A 405 -1.27 6.88 -33.57
C THR A 405 0.24 6.76 -33.61
N ARG A 406 0.92 7.51 -32.75
CA ARG A 406 2.39 7.57 -32.62
C ARG A 406 2.80 7.27 -31.19
N VAL A 407 3.85 6.49 -31.02
CA VAL A 407 4.44 6.17 -29.73
C VAL A 407 5.87 6.71 -29.66
N GLU A 408 6.20 7.33 -28.54
CA GLU A 408 7.53 7.81 -28.18
C GLU A 408 7.96 7.15 -26.87
N LEU A 409 9.22 6.71 -26.82
CA LEU A 409 9.84 6.18 -25.61
C LEU A 409 10.99 7.10 -25.22
N THR A 410 10.89 7.69 -24.04
CA THR A 410 11.91 8.56 -23.45
C THR A 410 12.47 7.95 -22.17
N GLY A 411 13.67 8.35 -21.78
CA GLY A 411 14.32 7.86 -20.56
C GLY A 411 15.28 8.89 -19.98
N PRO A 412 16.05 8.50 -18.95
CA PRO A 412 17.00 9.39 -18.29
C PRO A 412 18.02 10.00 -19.26
N ALA A 413 18.52 11.19 -18.92
CA ALA A 413 19.52 11.88 -19.72
C ALA A 413 20.76 10.99 -19.97
N GLY A 414 21.24 10.99 -21.20
CA GLY A 414 22.41 10.20 -21.63
C GLY A 414 22.10 8.77 -22.08
N TRP A 415 20.87 8.27 -21.89
CA TRP A 415 20.46 6.97 -22.42
C TRP A 415 20.17 7.08 -23.92
N SER A 416 20.64 6.10 -24.70
CA SER A 416 20.36 6.02 -26.15
C SER A 416 19.13 5.14 -26.38
N ILE A 417 18.08 5.71 -26.95
CA ILE A 417 16.83 5.00 -27.26
C ILE A 417 16.59 5.06 -28.77
N LYS A 418 16.49 3.90 -29.41
CA LYS A 418 16.26 3.78 -30.86
C LYS A 418 15.17 2.76 -31.14
N HIS A 419 14.14 3.12 -31.91
CA HIS A 419 13.16 2.14 -32.37
C HIS A 419 13.76 1.27 -33.48
N SER A 420 13.47 -0.03 -33.44
CA SER A 420 13.82 -1.01 -34.46
C SER A 420 12.62 -1.44 -35.31
N SER A 421 11.40 -1.08 -34.92
CA SER A 421 10.19 -1.22 -35.72
C SER A 421 9.40 0.10 -35.78
N ALA A 422 8.33 0.15 -36.58
CA ALA A 422 7.57 1.37 -36.80
C ALA A 422 6.96 1.89 -35.48
N PRO A 423 7.24 3.16 -35.08
CA PRO A 423 6.67 3.78 -33.89
C PRO A 423 5.29 4.39 -34.13
N SER A 424 4.58 3.99 -35.19
CA SER A 424 3.30 4.58 -35.55
C SER A 424 2.45 3.70 -36.45
N THR A 425 1.13 3.91 -36.41
CA THR A 425 0.16 3.38 -37.38
C THR A 425 -0.83 4.46 -37.80
N ILE A 426 -1.27 4.44 -39.06
CA ILE A 426 -2.23 5.42 -39.59
C ILE A 426 -3.62 5.18 -39.00
N ILE A 427 -4.04 3.92 -38.87
CA ILE A 427 -5.34 3.53 -38.33
C ILE A 427 -5.12 2.41 -37.33
N LEU A 428 -5.59 2.60 -36.10
CA LEU A 428 -5.69 1.56 -35.09
C LEU A 428 -7.18 1.27 -34.82
N PRO A 429 -7.74 0.21 -35.44
CA PRO A 429 -9.15 -0.14 -35.27
C PRO A 429 -9.50 -0.51 -33.84
N THR A 430 -10.79 -0.55 -33.53
CA THR A 430 -11.32 -1.03 -32.25
C THR A 430 -10.83 -2.45 -31.93
N ASN A 431 -10.41 -2.65 -30.68
CA ASN A 431 -9.88 -3.88 -30.13
C ASN A 431 -8.68 -4.44 -30.91
N GLN A 432 -7.90 -3.56 -31.54
CA GLN A 432 -6.62 -3.91 -32.15
C GLN A 432 -5.47 -3.25 -31.40
N SER A 433 -4.30 -3.87 -31.54
CA SER A 433 -3.05 -3.39 -30.96
C SER A 433 -1.96 -3.32 -32.00
N PHE A 434 -0.97 -2.46 -31.78
CA PHE A 434 0.33 -2.54 -32.45
C PHE A 434 1.45 -2.39 -31.44
N SER A 435 2.63 -2.90 -31.78
CA SER A 435 3.80 -2.84 -30.91
C SER A 435 5.00 -2.25 -31.63
N THR A 436 5.83 -1.55 -30.86
CA THR A 436 7.11 -1.01 -31.31
C THR A 436 8.22 -1.57 -30.44
N THR A 437 9.27 -2.06 -31.09
CA THR A 437 10.46 -2.57 -30.42
C THR A 437 11.50 -1.47 -30.38
N TRP A 438 12.14 -1.32 -29.24
CA TRP A 438 13.15 -0.30 -28.97
C TRP A 438 14.41 -0.97 -28.45
N THR A 439 15.55 -0.43 -28.87
CA THR A 439 16.85 -0.71 -28.26
C THR A 439 17.17 0.45 -27.32
N VAL A 440 17.23 0.16 -26.03
CA VAL A 440 17.62 1.09 -24.97
C VAL A 440 19.02 0.75 -24.51
N THR A 441 19.94 1.69 -24.59
CA THR A 441 21.34 1.52 -24.16
C THR A 441 21.68 2.54 -23.09
N THR A 442 22.12 2.04 -21.94
CA THR A 442 22.56 2.88 -20.82
C THR A 442 24.00 3.35 -21.01
N PRO A 443 24.39 4.50 -20.43
CA PRO A 443 25.80 4.86 -20.31
C PRO A 443 26.59 3.78 -19.57
N ALA A 444 27.84 3.52 -19.96
CA ALA A 444 28.68 2.52 -19.27
C ALA A 444 28.97 2.88 -17.80
N ASN A 445 28.92 4.16 -17.46
CA ASN A 445 29.14 4.71 -16.12
C ASN A 445 27.83 5.08 -15.40
N VAL A 446 26.68 4.58 -15.87
CA VAL A 446 25.40 4.78 -15.19
C VAL A 446 25.50 4.21 -13.76
N LYS A 447 24.92 4.91 -12.79
CA LYS A 447 24.90 4.41 -11.40
C LYS A 447 23.87 3.29 -11.28
N PRO A 448 24.13 2.24 -10.49
CA PRO A 448 23.12 1.27 -10.12
C PRO A 448 21.90 1.94 -9.47
N GLY A 449 20.73 1.35 -9.66
CA GLY A 449 19.47 1.84 -9.09
C GLY A 449 18.27 1.65 -10.01
N GLN A 450 17.12 2.12 -9.54
CA GLN A 450 15.87 2.15 -10.30
C GLN A 450 15.78 3.41 -11.15
N TYR A 451 15.31 3.25 -12.38
CA TYR A 451 15.11 4.33 -13.35
C TYR A 451 13.75 4.13 -14.03
N SER A 452 13.13 5.22 -14.47
CA SER A 452 11.86 5.15 -15.19
C SER A 452 12.03 5.49 -16.68
N LEU A 453 11.45 4.67 -17.53
CA LEU A 453 11.25 4.95 -18.96
C LEU A 453 9.80 5.38 -19.18
N THR A 454 9.60 6.50 -19.86
CA THR A 454 8.26 7.03 -20.12
C THR A 454 7.85 6.73 -21.55
N VAL A 455 6.75 6.01 -21.70
CA VAL A 455 6.06 5.84 -22.98
C VAL A 455 5.01 6.92 -23.09
N GLN A 456 5.03 7.66 -24.20
CA GLN A 456 3.98 8.60 -24.55
C GLN A 456 3.38 8.23 -25.90
N THR A 457 2.07 7.99 -25.90
CA THR A 457 1.31 7.74 -27.13
C THR A 457 0.42 8.94 -27.41
N ARG A 458 0.37 9.36 -28.67
CA ARG A 458 -0.50 10.45 -29.17
C ARG A 458 -1.27 9.97 -30.39
N TYR A 459 -2.53 10.39 -30.52
CA TYR A 459 -3.42 9.97 -31.60
C TYR A 459 -4.56 10.98 -31.80
N GLN A 460 -5.25 10.85 -32.93
CA GLN A 460 -6.43 11.62 -33.27
C GLN A 460 -7.72 10.81 -33.10
N PRO A 461 -8.83 11.47 -32.70
CA PRO A 461 -8.93 12.91 -32.37
C PRO A 461 -8.40 13.25 -30.95
N GLY A 462 -7.37 14.10 -30.87
CA GLY A 462 -6.92 14.80 -29.64
C GLY A 462 -6.53 13.93 -28.43
N GLY A 463 -6.22 12.66 -28.62
CA GLY A 463 -5.96 11.72 -27.52
C GLY A 463 -4.48 11.51 -27.22
N SER A 464 -4.17 11.29 -25.94
CA SER A 464 -2.86 10.81 -25.49
C SER A 464 -2.95 9.78 -24.37
N SER A 465 -1.94 8.95 -24.20
CA SER A 465 -1.79 8.05 -23.05
C SER A 465 -0.32 7.98 -22.66
N THR A 466 -0.06 7.81 -21.37
CA THR A 466 1.29 7.74 -20.83
C THR A 466 1.43 6.48 -19.98
N TYR A 467 2.59 5.85 -20.02
CA TYR A 467 2.94 4.72 -19.17
C TYR A 467 4.38 4.87 -18.69
N ALA A 468 4.62 4.69 -17.38
CA ALA A 468 5.94 4.65 -16.80
C ALA A 468 6.36 3.19 -16.62
N LEU A 469 7.48 2.81 -17.23
CA LEU A 469 8.11 1.51 -17.03
C LEU A 469 9.35 1.69 -16.17
N ASP A 470 9.27 1.23 -14.94
CA ASP A 470 10.44 1.19 -14.06
C ASP A 470 11.35 0.03 -14.45
N VAL A 471 12.65 0.32 -14.52
CA VAL A 471 13.72 -0.59 -14.89
C VAL A 471 14.85 -0.50 -13.87
N VAL A 472 15.60 -1.59 -13.73
CA VAL A 472 16.71 -1.67 -12.79
C VAL A 472 18.03 -1.72 -13.52
N VAL A 473 18.92 -0.80 -13.17
CA VAL A 473 20.34 -0.89 -13.50
C VAL A 473 21.01 -1.62 -12.32
N PRO A 474 21.42 -2.88 -12.48
CA PRO A 474 22.07 -3.63 -11.41
C PRO A 474 23.47 -3.09 -11.11
N ASP A 475 23.98 -3.41 -9.92
CA ASP A 475 25.40 -3.30 -9.61
C ASP A 475 26.26 -4.13 -10.59
N PRO A 476 27.54 -3.79 -10.76
CA PRO A 476 28.46 -4.61 -11.55
C PRO A 476 28.47 -6.05 -11.03
N ALA A 477 28.34 -7.00 -11.95
CA ALA A 477 28.42 -8.41 -11.60
C ALA A 477 29.80 -8.72 -11.00
N PRO A 478 29.88 -9.60 -9.99
CA PRO A 478 31.14 -10.02 -9.41
C PRO A 478 32.06 -10.63 -10.49
N THR A 479 33.36 -10.34 -10.35
CA THR A 479 34.45 -10.85 -11.21
C THR A 479 35.49 -11.63 -10.42
N ALA A 480 35.18 -11.95 -9.17
CA ALA A 480 36.05 -12.71 -8.29
C ALA A 480 35.17 -13.47 -7.30
N SER A 481 35.67 -14.64 -6.90
CA SER A 481 35.11 -15.44 -5.82
C SER A 481 35.05 -14.65 -4.51
N THR A 482 33.89 -14.65 -3.85
CA THR A 482 33.66 -13.90 -2.61
C THR A 482 32.47 -14.44 -1.81
N TYR A 483 32.26 -13.92 -0.60
CA TYR A 483 31.09 -14.21 0.20
C TYR A 483 29.86 -13.49 -0.35
N LEU A 484 28.72 -14.16 -0.34
CA LEU A 484 27.44 -13.58 -0.75
C LEU A 484 27.05 -12.40 0.18
N SER A 485 27.46 -12.43 1.44
CA SER A 485 27.28 -11.34 2.40
C SER A 485 28.11 -10.09 2.11
N ASP A 486 29.09 -10.14 1.21
CA ASP A 486 29.88 -8.99 0.77
C ASP A 486 29.35 -8.37 -0.54
N LEU A 487 28.37 -9.01 -1.19
CA LEU A 487 27.85 -8.57 -2.47
C LEU A 487 26.60 -7.68 -2.34
N PRO A 488 26.43 -6.70 -3.24
CA PRO A 488 25.17 -5.97 -3.36
C PRO A 488 24.06 -6.92 -3.79
N TRP A 489 22.89 -6.76 -3.19
CA TRP A 489 21.69 -7.52 -3.57
C TRP A 489 20.96 -6.77 -4.67
N LEU A 490 20.49 -7.49 -5.68
CA LEU A 490 19.59 -6.95 -6.69
C LEU A 490 18.19 -6.71 -6.11
N ARG A 491 17.70 -7.68 -5.33
CA ARG A 491 16.44 -7.64 -4.60
C ARG A 491 16.59 -8.44 -3.31
N MET A 492 15.93 -8.00 -2.25
CA MET A 492 15.77 -8.77 -1.03
C MET A 492 14.35 -8.61 -0.49
N SER A 493 13.77 -9.69 0.00
CA SER A 493 12.57 -9.71 0.83
C SER A 493 12.76 -10.72 1.97
N ASN A 494 12.09 -10.50 3.09
CA ASN A 494 12.25 -11.35 4.26
C ASN A 494 10.94 -11.37 5.04
N GLY A 495 10.58 -12.53 5.58
CA GLY A 495 9.27 -12.72 6.21
C GLY A 495 9.10 -11.93 7.50
N TRP A 496 10.20 -11.74 8.23
CA TRP A 496 10.25 -10.95 9.46
C TRP A 496 11.63 -10.33 9.63
N GLY A 497 11.68 -9.04 9.99
CA GLY A 497 12.93 -8.28 10.07
C GLY A 497 13.73 -8.22 8.76
N PRO A 498 14.86 -7.51 8.72
CA PRO A 498 15.74 -7.51 7.56
C PRO A 498 16.55 -8.81 7.46
N VAL A 499 17.00 -9.15 6.24
CA VAL A 499 18.12 -10.09 6.09
C VAL A 499 19.38 -9.45 6.66
N GLU A 500 20.13 -10.22 7.44
CA GLU A 500 21.34 -9.77 8.13
C GLU A 500 22.61 -10.28 7.44
N ARG A 501 23.64 -9.44 7.43
CA ARG A 501 24.96 -9.78 6.88
C ARG A 501 25.89 -10.22 8.00
N ASP A 502 26.44 -11.42 7.85
CA ASP A 502 27.37 -12.06 8.78
C ASP A 502 26.83 -12.22 10.22
N ARG A 503 25.49 -12.24 10.35
CA ARG A 503 24.73 -12.35 11.59
C ARG A 503 23.42 -13.10 11.31
N SER A 504 22.84 -13.71 12.35
CA SER A 504 21.48 -14.27 12.33
C SER A 504 20.45 -13.16 12.13
N ASN A 505 19.19 -13.49 11.82
CA ASN A 505 18.12 -12.50 11.76
C ASN A 505 17.74 -12.04 13.17
N GLY A 506 17.77 -10.74 13.49
CA GLY A 506 17.41 -10.24 14.83
C GLY A 506 16.01 -9.63 14.94
N GLU A 507 15.15 -9.87 13.96
CA GLU A 507 13.73 -9.45 13.88
C GLU A 507 13.44 -7.95 13.70
N ASP A 508 14.16 -7.05 14.37
CA ASP A 508 13.73 -5.65 14.48
C ASP A 508 14.47 -4.71 13.51
N ASN A 509 15.78 -4.55 13.67
CA ASN A 509 16.59 -3.54 13.00
C ASN A 509 17.84 -4.13 12.36
N ALA A 510 18.25 -3.59 11.22
CA ALA A 510 19.49 -4.00 10.58
C ALA A 510 20.70 -3.98 11.55
N GLY A 511 21.35 -5.12 11.71
CA GLY A 511 22.54 -5.32 12.55
C GLY A 511 22.27 -5.71 14.01
N ASP A 512 21.03 -6.01 14.38
CA ASP A 512 20.67 -6.50 15.73
C ASP A 512 20.88 -8.01 15.93
N GLY A 513 21.07 -8.75 14.84
CA GLY A 513 21.34 -10.18 14.83
C GLY A 513 22.58 -10.61 15.63
N ASN A 514 22.53 -11.85 16.12
CA ASN A 514 23.60 -12.54 16.83
C ASN A 514 24.61 -13.16 15.83
N PRO A 515 25.75 -13.71 16.30
CA PRO A 515 26.59 -14.53 15.44
C PRO A 515 25.83 -15.74 14.88
N ILE A 516 25.99 -16.02 13.59
CA ILE A 516 25.37 -17.17 12.91
C ILE A 516 25.80 -18.47 13.60
N THR A 517 24.84 -19.24 14.09
CA THR A 517 25.09 -20.49 14.82
C THR A 517 24.13 -21.60 14.43
N ILE A 518 24.66 -22.70 13.91
CA ILE A 518 23.84 -23.87 13.52
C ILE A 518 24.33 -25.08 14.29
N ASN A 519 23.47 -25.63 15.16
CA ASN A 519 23.73 -26.82 15.98
C ASN A 519 25.07 -26.72 16.76
N GLY A 520 25.29 -25.57 17.37
CA GLY A 520 26.48 -25.24 18.17
C GLY A 520 27.72 -24.88 17.37
N VAL A 521 27.68 -24.84 16.04
CA VAL A 521 28.79 -24.39 15.19
C VAL A 521 28.61 -22.93 14.82
N THR A 522 29.56 -22.08 15.20
CA THR A 522 29.55 -20.65 14.87
C THR A 522 30.25 -20.36 13.54
N TYR A 523 29.65 -19.50 12.73
CA TYR A 523 30.19 -19.06 11.45
C TYR A 523 30.47 -17.56 11.45
N ALA A 524 31.61 -17.16 10.88
CA ALA A 524 32.00 -15.75 10.81
C ALA A 524 31.39 -14.99 9.63
N LYS A 525 30.91 -15.71 8.61
CA LYS A 525 30.37 -15.16 7.37
C LYS A 525 29.08 -15.88 7.00
N GLY A 526 28.12 -15.16 6.44
CA GLY A 526 26.86 -15.75 5.99
C GLY A 526 25.74 -14.72 5.92
N LEU A 527 24.52 -15.20 5.71
CA LEU A 527 23.31 -14.37 5.67
C LEU A 527 22.27 -14.97 6.62
N GLY A 528 21.81 -14.21 7.60
CA GLY A 528 20.69 -14.57 8.46
C GLY A 528 19.39 -14.07 7.86
N ALA A 529 18.45 -14.98 7.61
CA ALA A 529 17.16 -14.68 6.98
C ALA A 529 15.99 -15.23 7.81
N HIS A 530 14.78 -14.87 7.44
CA HIS A 530 13.54 -15.36 8.03
C HIS A 530 12.59 -15.86 6.94
N ALA A 531 11.97 -17.02 7.13
CA ALA A 531 11.01 -17.53 6.15
C ALA A 531 9.70 -16.72 6.13
N PRO A 532 9.05 -16.55 4.95
CA PRO A 532 9.63 -16.71 3.62
C PRO A 532 10.62 -15.57 3.31
N GLY A 533 11.82 -15.90 2.84
CA GLY A 533 12.87 -14.96 2.49
C GLY A 533 13.42 -15.19 1.09
N VAL A 534 13.80 -14.13 0.39
CA VAL A 534 14.43 -14.16 -0.94
C VAL A 534 15.58 -13.17 -0.98
N ILE A 535 16.75 -13.61 -1.45
CA ILE A 535 17.89 -12.74 -1.75
C ILE A 535 18.32 -13.03 -3.17
N GLU A 536 18.31 -12.01 -4.04
CA GLU A 536 18.67 -12.13 -5.45
C GLU A 536 19.94 -11.36 -5.77
N TYR A 537 20.82 -11.98 -6.57
CA TYR A 537 22.08 -11.41 -7.03
C TYR A 537 22.13 -11.34 -8.54
N TYR A 538 22.64 -10.22 -9.08
CA TYR A 538 22.99 -10.10 -10.48
C TYR A 538 24.43 -10.58 -10.72
N VAL A 539 24.58 -11.66 -11.50
CA VAL A 539 25.88 -12.33 -11.74
C VAL A 539 26.31 -12.31 -13.21
N ALA A 540 25.42 -11.91 -14.13
CA ALA A 540 25.72 -11.67 -15.55
C ALA A 540 26.46 -12.81 -16.30
N GLY A 541 26.31 -14.05 -15.86
CA GLY A 541 27.01 -15.21 -16.42
C GLY A 541 28.47 -15.37 -15.96
N ASN A 542 28.96 -14.51 -15.05
CA ASN A 542 30.36 -14.51 -14.60
C ASN A 542 30.67 -15.60 -13.56
N CYS A 543 29.65 -16.24 -12.98
CA CYS A 543 29.82 -17.16 -11.86
C CYS A 543 29.45 -18.60 -12.23
N THR A 544 30.06 -19.55 -11.54
CA THR A 544 29.98 -20.99 -11.86
C THR A 544 29.37 -21.83 -10.74
N SER A 545 29.57 -21.45 -9.47
CA SER A 545 29.00 -22.18 -8.34
C SER A 545 28.62 -21.29 -7.16
N VAL A 546 27.59 -21.70 -6.43
CA VAL A 546 27.29 -21.21 -5.07
C VAL A 546 27.40 -22.37 -4.10
N THR A 547 27.97 -22.11 -2.92
CA THR A 547 28.06 -23.04 -1.80
C THR A 547 27.63 -22.36 -0.51
N ALA A 548 26.92 -23.05 0.36
CA ALA A 548 26.60 -22.60 1.72
C ALA A 548 26.41 -23.80 2.64
N ASP A 549 26.64 -23.62 3.93
CA ASP A 549 26.18 -24.54 4.97
C ASP A 549 24.87 -23.97 5.52
N VAL A 550 23.75 -24.64 5.28
CA VAL A 550 22.41 -24.10 5.59
C VAL A 550 21.76 -24.80 6.77
N GLY A 551 20.99 -24.07 7.58
CA GLY A 551 20.31 -24.60 8.76
C GLY A 551 19.50 -23.54 9.51
N VAL A 552 18.77 -23.97 10.54
CA VAL A 552 18.05 -23.06 11.44
C VAL A 552 19.03 -22.52 12.47
N ASP A 553 18.99 -21.21 12.76
CA ASP A 553 19.85 -20.58 13.77
C ASP A 553 19.50 -21.06 15.19
N ASP A 554 20.50 -21.21 16.05
CA ASP A 554 20.37 -21.72 17.42
C ASP A 554 19.62 -20.75 18.37
N GLU A 555 19.45 -19.47 18.02
CA GLU A 555 18.82 -18.47 18.89
C GLU A 555 17.32 -18.71 19.13
N LYS A 556 16.68 -19.46 18.23
CA LYS A 556 15.24 -19.74 18.28
C LYS A 556 14.91 -21.17 18.70
N GLY A 557 15.21 -21.51 19.95
CA GLY A 557 14.65 -22.69 20.62
C GLY A 557 14.69 -23.99 19.78
N ALA A 558 13.59 -24.76 19.77
CA ALA A 558 13.53 -26.06 19.09
C ALA A 558 12.41 -26.16 18.03
N ASN A 559 11.80 -25.04 17.65
CA ASN A 559 10.56 -25.00 16.87
C ASN A 559 10.74 -24.50 15.44
N GLY A 560 11.92 -24.02 15.04
CA GLY A 560 12.12 -23.48 13.70
C GLY A 560 12.23 -24.59 12.64
N THR A 561 11.60 -24.34 11.50
CA THR A 561 11.43 -25.30 10.40
C THR A 561 11.57 -24.56 9.07
N VAL A 562 12.74 -24.68 8.44
CA VAL A 562 13.02 -23.92 7.20
C VAL A 562 13.51 -24.82 6.08
N SER A 563 13.31 -24.38 4.84
CA SER A 563 13.90 -24.98 3.65
C SER A 563 14.75 -23.95 2.91
N PHE A 564 15.76 -24.42 2.19
CA PHE A 564 16.68 -23.59 1.44
C PHE A 564 16.74 -24.04 -0.01
N GLU A 565 16.53 -23.09 -0.93
CA GLU A 565 16.62 -23.36 -2.35
C GLU A 565 17.57 -22.36 -3.02
N ILE A 566 18.37 -22.86 -3.96
CA ILE A 566 19.16 -22.01 -4.86
C ILE A 566 18.56 -22.11 -6.25
N TRP A 567 18.27 -20.97 -6.85
CA TRP A 567 17.75 -20.86 -8.20
C TRP A 567 18.74 -20.12 -9.09
N ALA A 568 19.00 -20.69 -10.27
CA ALA A 568 19.74 -20.05 -11.35
C ALA A 568 18.72 -19.59 -12.40
N ASP A 569 18.59 -18.29 -12.59
CA ASP A 569 17.51 -17.68 -13.36
C ASP A 569 16.13 -18.24 -12.91
N GLY A 570 15.40 -18.86 -13.83
CA GLY A 570 14.09 -19.47 -13.57
C GLY A 570 14.13 -20.93 -13.10
N THR A 571 15.30 -21.52 -12.86
CA THR A 571 15.45 -22.96 -12.59
C THR A 571 15.97 -23.22 -11.19
N LYS A 572 15.28 -24.07 -10.42
CA LYS A 572 15.79 -24.57 -9.14
C LYS A 572 16.97 -25.50 -9.38
N VAL A 573 18.13 -25.17 -8.83
CA VAL A 573 19.39 -25.90 -9.03
C VAL A 573 19.92 -26.56 -7.77
N ALA A 574 19.43 -26.18 -6.59
CA ALA A 574 19.67 -26.89 -5.34
C ALA A 574 18.49 -26.74 -4.37
N ASP A 575 18.31 -27.71 -3.48
CA ASP A 575 17.23 -27.80 -2.50
C ASP A 575 17.73 -28.57 -1.26
N SER A 576 17.56 -28.01 -0.07
CA SER A 576 17.93 -28.67 1.19
C SER A 576 16.87 -29.66 1.69
N GLY A 577 15.63 -29.56 1.25
CA GLY A 577 14.46 -30.04 1.98
C GLY A 577 14.27 -29.26 3.29
N VAL A 578 13.28 -29.67 4.08
CA VAL A 578 13.03 -29.05 5.40
C VAL A 578 14.12 -29.46 6.40
N LEU A 579 14.65 -28.47 7.10
CA LEU A 579 15.62 -28.56 8.19
C LEU A 579 15.00 -28.05 9.49
N THR A 580 15.53 -28.49 10.62
CA THR A 580 15.07 -28.09 11.97
C THR A 580 16.27 -27.73 12.85
N ASN A 581 16.08 -27.04 13.97
CA ASN A 581 17.15 -26.74 14.93
C ASN A 581 17.92 -27.97 15.44
N GLN A 582 17.34 -29.17 15.35
CA GLN A 582 17.99 -30.41 15.80
C GLN A 582 18.98 -30.98 14.77
N MET A 583 18.91 -30.53 13.52
CA MET A 583 19.76 -31.03 12.45
C MET A 583 21.07 -30.24 12.40
N PRO A 584 22.21 -30.88 12.08
CA PRO A 584 23.44 -30.15 11.81
C PRO A 584 23.30 -29.34 10.51
N ALA A 585 24.17 -28.35 10.33
CA ALA A 585 24.24 -27.60 9.09
C ALA A 585 24.38 -28.56 7.88
N LYS A 586 23.56 -28.33 6.86
CA LYS A 586 23.57 -29.13 5.63
C LYS A 586 24.35 -28.39 4.55
N PRO A 587 25.44 -28.97 4.02
CA PRO A 587 26.12 -28.39 2.88
C PRO A 587 25.20 -28.38 1.65
N LEU A 588 25.03 -27.21 1.05
CA LEU A 588 24.26 -26.98 -0.16
C LEU A 588 25.19 -26.39 -1.23
N GLN A 589 25.18 -27.01 -2.41
CA GLN A 589 25.99 -26.58 -3.55
C GLN A 589 25.13 -26.54 -4.81
N ALA A 590 25.29 -25.49 -5.60
CA ALA A 590 24.60 -25.27 -6.85
C ALA A 590 25.57 -24.92 -7.98
N ASN A 591 25.34 -25.46 -9.17
CA ASN A 591 25.95 -24.97 -10.41
C ASN A 591 25.10 -23.83 -10.96
N VAL A 592 25.70 -22.66 -11.13
CA VAL A 592 25.04 -21.44 -11.63
C VAL A 592 25.70 -20.91 -12.91
N THR A 593 26.47 -21.77 -13.60
CA THR A 593 27.20 -21.41 -14.81
C THR A 593 26.27 -20.84 -15.87
N GLY A 594 26.58 -19.63 -16.35
CA GLY A 594 25.83 -18.95 -17.40
C GLY A 594 24.53 -18.26 -16.91
N ALA A 595 24.19 -18.38 -15.63
CA ALA A 595 23.03 -17.70 -15.06
C ALA A 595 23.22 -16.17 -15.11
N THR A 596 22.14 -15.43 -15.39
CA THR A 596 22.15 -13.97 -15.25
C THR A 596 21.87 -13.57 -13.81
N LEU A 597 20.97 -14.28 -13.15
CA LEU A 597 20.51 -14.07 -11.79
C LEU A 597 20.69 -15.34 -10.95
N VAL A 598 21.05 -15.16 -9.68
CA VAL A 598 21.04 -16.23 -8.67
C VAL A 598 20.17 -15.80 -7.51
N ARG A 599 19.21 -16.66 -7.13
CA ARG A 599 18.34 -16.43 -5.98
C ARG A 599 18.58 -17.47 -4.89
N LEU A 600 18.61 -16.98 -3.66
CA LEU A 600 18.57 -17.77 -2.44
C LEU A 600 17.17 -17.63 -1.85
N ILE A 601 16.47 -18.74 -1.64
CA ILE A 601 15.13 -18.75 -1.05
C ILE A 601 15.17 -19.50 0.27
N THR A 602 14.74 -18.83 1.34
CA THR A 602 14.45 -19.43 2.64
C THR A 602 12.94 -19.63 2.74
N GLY A 603 12.45 -20.86 2.66
CA GLY A 603 11.03 -21.21 2.73
C GLY A 603 10.60 -21.74 4.11
N ASP A 604 9.32 -21.64 4.42
CA ASP A 604 8.67 -22.25 5.59
C ASP A 604 8.63 -23.78 5.45
N GLY A 605 8.79 -24.50 6.56
CA GLY A 605 8.67 -25.96 6.65
C GLY A 605 7.25 -26.50 6.52
N GLY A 606 6.24 -25.62 6.51
CA GLY A 606 4.83 -25.93 6.31
C GLY A 606 3.99 -25.92 7.58
N ASP A 607 4.53 -25.42 8.69
CA ASP A 607 3.91 -25.27 10.01
C ASP A 607 3.81 -23.80 10.47
N GLY A 608 4.13 -22.87 9.56
CA GLY A 608 4.01 -21.43 9.76
C GLY A 608 5.31 -20.82 10.26
N ILE A 609 5.44 -19.51 10.08
CA ILE A 609 6.73 -18.81 10.12
C ILE A 609 7.36 -18.63 11.52
N ASN A 610 6.80 -19.22 12.58
CA ASN A 610 7.25 -18.94 13.94
C ASN A 610 8.64 -19.56 14.17
N SER A 611 9.63 -18.77 14.58
CA SER A 611 11.01 -19.23 14.85
C SER A 611 11.81 -19.63 13.60
N ASP A 612 11.34 -19.26 12.40
CA ASP A 612 11.94 -19.63 11.12
C ASP A 612 13.16 -18.77 10.75
N HIS A 613 14.10 -18.67 11.68
CA HIS A 613 15.39 -18.01 11.50
C HIS A 613 16.32 -18.96 10.75
N GLY A 614 16.47 -18.74 9.45
CA GLY A 614 17.26 -19.58 8.56
C GLY A 614 18.59 -18.93 8.16
N ASP A 615 19.68 -19.66 8.34
CA ASP A 615 21.03 -19.19 8.03
C ASP A 615 21.59 -19.80 6.75
N TRP A 616 22.13 -18.92 5.90
CA TRP A 616 23.03 -19.26 4.81
C TRP A 616 24.47 -19.09 5.28
N ALA A 617 24.97 -20.00 6.10
CA ALA A 617 26.28 -19.90 6.72
C ALA A 617 27.40 -20.18 5.71
N ASN A 618 28.53 -19.48 5.83
CA ASN A 618 29.69 -19.58 4.93
C ASN A 618 29.30 -19.46 3.43
N ALA A 619 28.23 -18.73 3.13
CA ALA A 619 27.67 -18.64 1.79
C ALA A 619 28.62 -17.90 0.84
N HIS A 620 29.08 -18.61 -0.18
CA HIS A 620 30.14 -18.19 -1.07
C HIS A 620 29.76 -18.43 -2.53
N ILE A 621 30.15 -17.50 -3.40
CA ILE A 621 29.98 -17.60 -4.84
C ILE A 621 31.33 -17.61 -5.55
N THR A 622 31.48 -18.51 -6.50
CA THR A 622 32.71 -18.67 -7.31
C THR A 622 32.51 -18.03 -8.67
N CYS A 623 33.36 -17.06 -9.01
CA CYS A 623 33.29 -16.34 -10.29
C CYS A 623 34.63 -16.33 -11.01
N ALA A 624 34.57 -16.20 -12.34
CA ALA A 624 35.70 -16.26 -13.26
C ALA A 624 36.48 -14.94 -13.35
#